data_AF-A0A926QAV8-F1
#
_entry.id   AF-A0A926QAV8-F1
#
_cell.length_a   1.000
_cell.length_b   1.000
_cell.length_c   1.000
_cell.angle_alpha   90.00
_cell.angle_beta   90.00
_cell.angle_gamma   90.00
#
_symmetry.space_group_name_H-M   'P 1'
#
loop_
_entity.id
_entity.type
_entity.pdbx_description
1 polymer ?
#
loop_
_entity_poly.entity_id
_entity_poly.type
_entity_poly.pdbx_seq_one_letter_code
_entity_poly.pdbx_strand_id
1 'polypeptide(L)'
;MLAPFSLPQAAYAEGPSVFAANDLQMLAAADAENSVTDLDLSLDVEEAPKVPVAPAAEYTLEQFMFTGSVNWGGYRFTYYSQQVLPGGGLAISGRHVNAGGYVSDGDGFIVLAGSAPKGTVFETPFGYPGKIYDRGTVGNHLDVYIR
;
A
#
# COMPACT_ATOMS: atom_id res chain seq x y z
N MET A 1 -20.42 28.10 53.31
CA MET A 1 -20.56 28.05 51.84
C MET A 1 -20.39 26.60 51.40
N LEU A 2 -21.41 26.08 50.71
CA LEU A 2 -21.50 24.89 49.82
C LEU A 2 -21.18 23.46 50.36
N ALA A 3 -22.09 22.56 49.99
CA ALA A 3 -22.38 21.20 50.48
C ALA A 3 -21.45 20.09 49.93
N PRO A 4 -21.43 18.89 50.57
CA PRO A 4 -20.80 17.69 50.02
C PRO A 4 -21.61 17.15 48.83
N PHE A 5 -20.93 16.90 47.71
CA PHE A 5 -21.56 16.32 46.52
C PHE A 5 -21.95 14.86 46.76
N SER A 6 -23.26 14.62 46.68
CA SER A 6 -23.89 13.31 46.59
C SER A 6 -23.46 12.54 45.34
N LEU A 7 -23.25 11.24 45.53
CA LEU A 7 -23.33 10.21 44.51
C LEU A 7 -24.79 10.00 44.06
N PRO A 8 -25.02 9.63 42.79
CA PRO A 8 -26.07 8.68 42.49
C PRO A 8 -25.52 7.36 41.91
N GLN A 9 -26.06 6.30 42.50
CA GLN A 9 -26.08 4.89 42.11
C GLN A 9 -26.52 4.71 40.64
N ALA A 10 -25.80 3.90 39.87
CA ALA A 10 -26.38 3.15 38.77
C ALA A 10 -25.87 1.70 38.84
N ALA A 11 -26.75 0.85 39.34
CA ALA A 11 -26.59 -0.59 39.36
C ALA A 11 -26.68 -1.14 37.92
N TYR A 12 -25.73 -1.98 37.52
CA TYR A 12 -25.91 -2.89 36.41
C TYR A 12 -25.90 -4.32 36.95
N ALA A 13 -27.02 -4.99 36.68
CA ALA A 13 -27.42 -6.28 37.21
C ALA A 13 -26.62 -7.45 36.59
N GLU A 14 -26.57 -8.54 37.35
CA GLU A 14 -25.99 -9.82 36.98
C GLU A 14 -26.91 -10.70 36.12
N GLY A 15 -26.31 -11.37 35.12
CA GLY A 15 -26.54 -12.77 34.71
C GLY A 15 -27.57 -13.09 33.60
N PRO A 16 -27.56 -14.30 32.99
CA PRO A 16 -26.52 -15.34 32.97
C PRO A 16 -26.15 -15.90 31.55
N SER A 17 -25.14 -16.75 31.60
CA SER A 17 -24.44 -17.60 30.61
C SER A 17 -25.24 -18.49 29.65
N VAL A 18 -24.69 -18.72 28.45
CA VAL A 18 -24.65 -19.96 27.63
C VAL A 18 -23.87 -19.61 26.33
N PHE A 19 -22.84 -20.27 25.79
CA PHE A 19 -22.41 -21.66 25.62
C PHE A 19 -20.86 -21.65 25.52
N ALA A 20 -20.14 -22.43 26.34
CA ALA A 20 -19.72 -23.82 26.09
C ALA A 20 -18.43 -23.93 25.25
N ALA A 21 -17.47 -24.64 25.85
CA ALA A 21 -16.13 -24.95 25.38
C ALA A 21 -16.09 -25.52 23.96
N ASN A 22 -15.04 -25.17 23.21
CA ASN A 22 -14.60 -26.04 22.13
C ASN A 22 -13.22 -26.58 22.48
N ASP A 23 -13.28 -27.84 22.89
CA ASP A 23 -12.21 -28.78 23.18
C ASP A 23 -11.16 -28.86 22.07
N LEU A 24 -9.92 -29.08 22.50
CA LEU A 24 -8.87 -29.69 21.71
C LEU A 24 -9.18 -31.18 21.56
N GLN A 25 -9.37 -31.70 20.34
CA GLN A 25 -8.98 -33.09 20.04
C GLN A 25 -8.83 -33.39 18.54
N MET A 26 -7.74 -34.11 18.25
CA MET A 26 -7.22 -34.58 16.98
C MET A 26 -7.93 -35.84 16.42
N LEU A 27 -7.74 -36.05 15.10
CA LEU A 27 -7.64 -37.30 14.32
C LEU A 27 -8.89 -38.14 14.04
N ALA A 28 -9.34 -38.12 12.77
CA ALA A 28 -9.64 -39.34 12.01
C ALA A 28 -9.68 -39.07 10.50
N ALA A 29 -9.11 -40.01 9.74
CA ALA A 29 -8.87 -39.99 8.31
C ALA A 29 -10.14 -40.06 7.44
N ALA A 30 -10.11 -39.41 6.28
CA ALA A 30 -10.92 -39.80 5.14
C ALA A 30 -10.18 -39.47 3.84
N ASP A 31 -9.76 -40.56 3.21
CA ASP A 31 -9.25 -40.70 1.86
C ASP A 31 -10.26 -40.18 0.84
N ALA A 32 -9.84 -39.29 -0.05
CA ALA A 32 -10.54 -38.97 -1.28
C ALA A 32 -9.55 -38.36 -2.27
N GLU A 33 -8.70 -39.22 -2.81
CA GLU A 33 -7.97 -38.99 -4.05
C GLU A 33 -8.98 -38.70 -5.17
N ASN A 34 -9.12 -37.43 -5.58
CA ASN A 34 -9.79 -37.11 -6.84
C ASN A 34 -8.76 -36.83 -7.92
N SER A 35 -8.54 -37.88 -8.69
CA SER A 35 -7.74 -37.95 -9.90
C SER A 35 -8.28 -37.04 -11.02
N VAL A 36 -7.45 -36.97 -12.07
CA VAL A 36 -7.65 -36.53 -13.46
C VAL A 36 -7.38 -35.06 -13.82
N THR A 37 -6.12 -34.92 -14.22
CA THR A 37 -5.49 -34.02 -15.18
C THR A 37 -6.23 -33.81 -16.52
N ASP A 38 -5.85 -32.69 -17.12
CA ASP A 38 -5.71 -32.40 -18.56
C ASP A 38 -6.86 -31.66 -19.26
N LEU A 39 -6.80 -30.34 -19.12
CA LEU A 39 -7.26 -29.41 -20.13
C LEU A 39 -6.04 -28.59 -20.55
N ASP A 40 -5.30 -29.13 -21.53
CA ASP A 40 -4.35 -28.36 -22.33
C ASP A 40 -5.12 -27.22 -23.03
N LEU A 41 -5.06 -26.04 -22.40
CA LEU A 41 -5.43 -24.79 -23.02
C LEU A 41 -4.11 -24.03 -23.22
N SER A 42 -3.38 -24.40 -24.26
CA SER A 42 -2.27 -23.60 -24.79
C SER A 42 -2.83 -22.30 -25.35
N LEU A 43 -2.98 -21.33 -24.46
CA LEU A 43 -3.06 -19.92 -24.81
C LEU A 43 -1.61 -19.47 -24.98
N ASP A 44 -1.21 -19.29 -26.24
CA ASP A 44 -0.06 -18.46 -26.59
C ASP A 44 -0.32 -17.05 -26.03
N VAL A 45 0.04 -16.86 -24.76
CA VAL A 45 0.11 -15.53 -24.16
C VAL A 45 1.34 -14.91 -24.79
N GLU A 46 1.10 -14.21 -25.91
CA GLU A 46 1.96 -13.13 -26.39
C GLU A 46 2.49 -12.39 -25.17
N GLU A 47 3.82 -12.28 -25.13
CA GLU A 47 4.61 -11.64 -24.09
C GLU A 47 3.97 -10.31 -23.68
N ALA A 48 3.16 -10.39 -22.63
CA ALA A 48 2.61 -9.22 -21.95
C ALA A 48 3.80 -8.37 -21.49
N PRO A 49 3.70 -7.03 -21.54
CA PRO A 49 4.78 -6.19 -21.07
C PRO A 49 5.08 -6.63 -19.64
N LYS A 50 6.37 -6.72 -19.32
CA LYS A 50 6.89 -7.05 -17.99
C LYS A 50 6.41 -5.99 -16.99
N VAL A 51 5.13 -6.01 -16.63
CA VAL A 51 4.58 -5.17 -15.58
C VAL A 51 5.22 -5.74 -14.32
N PRO A 52 6.06 -4.96 -13.61
CA PRO A 52 6.55 -5.42 -12.32
C PRO A 52 5.31 -5.66 -11.46
N VAL A 53 5.05 -6.94 -11.16
CA VAL A 53 4.11 -7.34 -10.11
C VAL A 53 4.50 -6.51 -8.90
N ALA A 54 3.61 -5.63 -8.43
CA ALA A 54 3.89 -4.80 -7.26
C ALA A 54 4.39 -5.72 -6.14
N PRO A 55 5.68 -5.67 -5.74
CA PRO A 55 6.11 -6.32 -4.50
C PRO A 55 5.23 -5.83 -3.34
N ALA A 56 5.12 -6.65 -2.30
CA ALA A 56 4.25 -6.43 -1.15
C ALA A 56 4.30 -4.97 -0.66
N ALA A 57 3.30 -4.16 -1.04
CA ALA A 57 3.20 -2.78 -0.62
C ALA A 57 2.74 -2.74 0.84
N GLU A 58 3.48 -2.04 1.70
CA GLU A 58 3.07 -1.81 3.08
C GLU A 58 1.89 -0.84 3.16
N TYR A 59 1.82 0.10 2.21
CA TYR A 59 0.71 1.05 2.08
C TYR A 59 0.12 1.02 0.67
N THR A 60 -1.20 0.88 0.58
CA THR A 60 -1.94 1.08 -0.67
C THR A 60 -2.00 2.56 -1.02
N LEU A 61 -2.24 2.89 -2.29
CA LEU A 61 -2.40 4.29 -2.72
C LEU A 61 -3.53 4.99 -1.96
N GLU A 62 -4.66 4.33 -1.75
CA GLU A 62 -5.80 4.89 -1.02
C GLU A 62 -5.43 5.19 0.43
N GLN A 63 -4.73 4.28 1.10
CA GLN A 63 -4.24 4.49 2.46
C GLN A 63 -3.25 5.66 2.52
N PHE A 64 -2.36 5.77 1.54
CA PHE A 64 -1.41 6.87 1.43
C PHE A 64 -2.11 8.22 1.21
N MET A 65 -3.10 8.25 0.31
CA MET A 65 -3.91 9.44 0.04
C MET A 65 -4.72 9.88 1.26
N PHE A 66 -5.31 8.92 1.98
CA PHE A 66 -6.07 9.17 3.21
C PHE A 66 -5.19 9.70 4.34
N THR A 67 -3.98 9.14 4.49
CA THR A 67 -3.04 9.56 5.55
C THR A 67 -2.40 10.91 5.23
N GLY A 68 -2.27 11.29 3.95
CA GLY A 68 -1.66 12.56 3.55
C GLY A 68 -0.14 12.53 3.51
N SER A 69 0.48 11.89 4.51
CA SER A 69 1.92 11.71 4.61
C SER A 69 2.29 10.41 5.32
N VAL A 70 3.36 9.75 4.89
CA VAL A 70 3.87 8.50 5.48
C VAL A 70 5.33 8.70 5.84
N ASN A 71 5.72 8.41 7.09
CA ASN A 71 7.12 8.45 7.51
C ASN A 71 7.66 7.02 7.48
N TRP A 72 8.60 6.74 6.58
CA TRP A 72 9.16 5.40 6.37
C TRP A 72 10.63 5.49 6.00
N GLY A 73 11.48 4.59 6.52
CA GLY A 73 12.91 4.55 6.19
C GLY A 73 13.68 5.85 6.52
N GLY A 74 13.19 6.66 7.46
CA GLY A 74 13.78 7.97 7.80
C GLY A 74 13.38 9.12 6.86
N TYR A 75 12.52 8.84 5.87
CA TYR A 75 11.96 9.82 4.94
C TYR A 75 10.47 10.05 5.21
N ARG A 76 10.02 11.28 4.93
CA ARG A 76 8.61 11.64 4.89
C ARG A 76 8.15 11.64 3.43
N PHE A 77 7.28 10.70 3.10
CA PHE A 77 6.61 10.60 1.82
C PHE A 77 5.30 11.38 1.87
N THR A 78 5.06 12.20 0.86
CA THR A 78 3.79 12.87 0.59
C THR A 78 3.46 12.66 -0.88
N TYR A 79 2.22 12.93 -1.29
CA TYR A 79 1.82 12.71 -2.68
C TYR A 79 1.54 14.03 -3.40
N TYR A 80 1.74 14.01 -4.71
CA TYR A 80 1.41 15.10 -5.61
C TYR A 80 0.66 14.54 -6.82
N SER A 81 -0.56 15.01 -7.08
CA SER A 81 -1.30 14.56 -8.27
C SER A 81 -0.77 15.25 -9.52
N GLN A 82 -0.56 14.47 -10.58
CA GLN A 82 -0.09 14.98 -11.86
C GLN A 82 -1.05 15.95 -12.56
N GLN A 83 -2.30 16.06 -12.11
CA GLN A 83 -3.31 16.94 -12.70
C GLN A 83 -2.99 18.42 -12.49
N VAL A 84 -2.17 18.75 -11.49
CA VAL A 84 -1.87 20.13 -11.11
C VAL A 84 -0.72 20.72 -11.95
N LEU A 85 0.09 19.87 -12.61
CA LEU A 85 1.14 20.28 -13.56
C LEU A 85 1.30 19.19 -14.65
N PRO A 86 0.80 19.40 -15.88
CA PRO A 86 1.15 18.54 -17.02
C PRO A 86 2.63 18.76 -17.31
N GLY A 87 3.46 17.92 -16.68
CA GLY A 87 4.90 18.06 -16.53
C GLY A 87 5.69 18.12 -17.85
N GLY A 88 5.58 19.23 -18.58
CA GLY A 88 6.42 19.57 -19.72
C GLY A 88 7.87 19.90 -19.31
N GLY A 89 8.16 20.04 -18.01
CA GLY A 89 9.50 20.32 -17.48
C GLY A 89 10.33 19.08 -17.10
N LEU A 90 9.73 17.89 -17.10
CA LEU A 90 10.40 16.65 -16.71
C LEU A 90 10.33 15.68 -17.89
N ALA A 91 11.39 15.65 -18.70
CA ALA A 91 11.55 14.69 -19.78
C ALA A 91 11.72 13.27 -19.20
N ILE A 92 10.61 12.65 -18.82
CA ILE A 92 10.55 11.27 -18.32
C ILE A 92 10.18 10.39 -19.52
N SER A 93 11.14 9.56 -19.95
CA SER A 93 10.90 8.60 -21.03
C SER A 93 9.85 7.58 -20.60
N GLY A 94 8.82 7.36 -21.42
CA GLY A 94 7.80 6.35 -21.16
C GLY A 94 6.92 6.64 -19.94
N ARG A 95 6.71 7.90 -19.57
CA ARG A 95 5.83 8.30 -18.46
C ARG A 95 4.44 7.68 -18.60
N HIS A 96 4.03 6.92 -17.61
CA HIS A 96 2.69 6.32 -17.54
C HIS A 96 2.22 6.24 -16.08
N VAL A 97 0.95 5.89 -15.86
CA VAL A 97 0.44 5.55 -14.53
C VAL A 97 0.46 4.04 -14.40
N ASN A 98 1.13 3.51 -13.38
CA ASN A 98 1.20 2.07 -13.13
C ASN A 98 -0.11 1.54 -12.54
N ALA A 99 -0.23 0.21 -12.40
CA ALA A 99 -1.42 -0.43 -11.83
C ALA A 99 -1.71 0.01 -10.37
N GLY A 100 -0.69 0.48 -9.65
CA GLY A 100 -0.82 1.04 -8.30
C GLY A 100 -1.33 2.50 -8.27
N GLY A 101 -1.53 3.14 -9.42
CA GLY A 101 -1.98 4.53 -9.52
C GLY A 101 -0.88 5.58 -9.32
N TYR A 102 0.39 5.15 -9.32
CA TYR A 102 1.57 6.01 -9.26
C TYR A 102 2.05 6.35 -10.66
N VAL A 103 2.60 7.55 -10.83
CA VAL A 103 3.28 7.92 -12.08
C VAL A 103 4.63 7.22 -12.09
N SER A 104 4.88 6.43 -13.13
CA SER A 104 6.10 5.67 -13.33
C SER A 104 6.80 6.04 -14.64
N ASP A 105 8.11 5.83 -14.68
CA ASP A 105 8.90 5.82 -15.91
C ASP A 105 8.71 4.52 -16.71
N GLY A 106 9.24 4.46 -17.93
CA GLY A 106 9.15 3.27 -18.79
C GLY A 106 9.81 2.01 -18.21
N ASP A 107 10.70 2.15 -17.23
CA ASP A 107 11.37 1.03 -16.55
C ASP A 107 10.59 0.53 -15.32
N GLY A 108 9.51 1.23 -14.92
CA GLY A 108 8.65 0.87 -13.79
C GLY A 108 9.01 1.56 -12.47
N PHE A 109 9.94 2.51 -12.44
CA PHE A 109 10.22 3.30 -11.23
C PHE A 109 9.18 4.39 -11.05
N ILE A 110 8.67 4.54 -9.83
CA ILE A 110 7.77 5.65 -9.52
C ILE A 110 8.55 6.96 -9.47
N VAL A 111 7.90 8.02 -9.96
CA VAL A 111 8.49 9.35 -10.06
C VAL A 111 8.48 10.00 -8.69
N LEU A 112 9.67 10.33 -8.19
CA LEU A 112 9.87 11.02 -6.92
C LEU A 112 10.41 12.44 -7.12
N ALA A 113 9.99 13.36 -6.26
CA ALA A 113 10.64 14.65 -6.05
C ALA A 113 11.41 14.64 -4.73
N GLY A 114 12.66 15.08 -4.75
CA GLY A 114 13.57 14.95 -3.63
C GLY A 114 14.71 15.96 -3.64
N SER A 115 15.39 16.10 -2.50
CA SER A 115 16.61 16.91 -2.39
C SER A 115 17.84 16.25 -3.04
N ALA A 116 17.79 14.92 -3.18
CA ALA A 116 18.84 14.08 -3.74
C ALA A 116 19.08 14.33 -5.25
N PRO A 117 20.21 13.86 -5.81
CA PRO A 117 20.49 13.95 -7.24
C PRO A 117 19.41 13.27 -8.10
N LYS A 118 19.15 13.82 -9.30
CA LYS A 118 18.27 13.17 -10.27
C LYS A 118 18.85 11.81 -10.69
N GLY A 119 17.99 10.81 -10.80
CA GLY A 119 18.39 9.43 -11.05
C GLY A 119 18.70 8.62 -9.79
N THR A 120 18.76 9.23 -8.60
CA THR A 120 18.89 8.48 -7.35
C THR A 120 17.65 7.62 -7.13
N VAL A 121 17.88 6.33 -6.86
CA VAL A 121 16.82 5.34 -6.59
C VAL A 121 16.64 5.19 -5.09
N PHE A 122 15.38 5.13 -4.65
CA PHE A 122 14.95 4.92 -3.28
C PHE A 122 13.99 3.73 -3.23
N GLU A 123 14.14 2.91 -2.20
CA GLU A 123 13.11 1.95 -1.82
C GLU A 123 11.89 2.70 -1.29
N THR A 124 10.69 2.21 -1.60
CA THR A 124 9.45 2.83 -1.13
C THR A 124 8.49 1.79 -0.57
N PRO A 125 7.67 2.16 0.43
CA PRO A 125 6.72 1.23 1.03
C PRO A 125 5.47 1.00 0.16
N PHE A 126 5.45 1.52 -1.06
CA PHE A 126 4.32 1.47 -1.98
C PHE A 126 4.38 0.30 -2.97
N GLY A 127 5.36 -0.59 -2.78
CA GLY A 127 5.55 -1.75 -3.65
C GLY A 127 6.18 -1.41 -5.00
N TYR A 128 6.79 -0.23 -5.17
CA TYR A 128 7.56 0.09 -6.36
C TYR A 128 8.80 0.91 -5.97
N PRO A 129 9.98 0.63 -6.53
CA PRO A 129 11.14 1.49 -6.30
C PRO A 129 10.88 2.86 -6.92
N GLY A 130 11.33 3.91 -6.25
CA GLY A 130 11.17 5.28 -6.71
C GLY A 130 12.48 5.87 -7.20
N LYS A 131 12.41 6.77 -8.18
CA LYS A 131 13.60 7.44 -8.74
C LYS A 131 13.37 8.95 -8.72
N ILE A 132 14.38 9.70 -8.29
CA ILE A 132 14.31 11.16 -8.27
C ILE A 132 14.35 11.68 -9.70
N TYR A 133 13.27 12.34 -10.11
CA TYR A 133 13.20 13.07 -11.38
C TYR A 133 13.13 14.58 -11.16
N ASP A 134 12.54 14.98 -10.04
CA ASP A 134 12.31 16.38 -9.70
C ASP A 134 13.00 16.78 -8.39
N ARG A 135 13.37 18.06 -8.28
CA ARG A 135 13.99 18.63 -7.09
C ARG A 135 13.04 19.64 -6.44
N GLY A 136 11.86 19.16 -6.05
CA GLY A 136 10.79 19.97 -5.46
C GLY A 136 10.85 20.09 -3.93
N THR A 137 11.62 19.24 -3.24
CA THR A 137 11.65 19.16 -1.78
C THR A 137 13.07 19.29 -1.21
N VAL A 138 13.16 19.58 0.08
CA VAL A 138 14.43 19.72 0.82
C VAL A 138 14.49 18.77 2.01
N GLY A 139 15.69 18.31 2.34
CA GLY A 139 15.92 17.36 3.45
C GLY A 139 15.36 15.97 3.16
N ASN A 140 14.73 15.37 4.17
CA ASN A 140 14.24 13.98 4.15
C ASN A 140 12.79 13.87 3.64
N HIS A 141 12.35 14.78 2.78
CA HIS A 141 10.99 14.82 2.27
C HIS A 141 11.01 14.34 0.82
N LEU A 142 10.22 13.32 0.50
CA LEU A 142 10.03 12.81 -0.85
C LEU A 142 8.56 12.98 -1.28
N ASP A 143 8.31 13.70 -2.37
CA ASP A 143 6.98 13.74 -2.99
C ASP A 143 6.85 12.63 -4.03
N VAL A 144 5.75 11.90 -3.96
CA VAL A 144 5.42 10.81 -4.88
C VAL A 144 4.36 11.28 -5.86
N TYR A 145 4.63 11.17 -7.15
CA TYR A 145 3.64 11.54 -8.16
C TYR A 145 2.58 10.45 -8.33
N ILE A 146 1.31 10.85 -8.25
CA ILE A 146 0.13 9.99 -8.40
C ILE A 146 -0.76 10.49 -9.53
N ARG A 147 -1.75 9.68 -9.93
CA ARG A 147 -2.72 9.99 -10.99
C ARG A 147 -3.61 11.22 -10.74
#